data_AF-A0AAN8YGY8-F1
#
_entry.id   AF-A0AAN8YGY8-F1
#
_cell.length_a   1.000
_cell.length_b   1.000
_cell.length_c   1.000
_cell.angle_alpha   90.00
_cell.angle_beta   90.00
_cell.angle_gamma   90.00
#
_symmetry.space_group_name_H-M   'P 1'
#
loop_
_entity.id
_entity.type
_entity.pdbx_description
1 polymer ?
#
loop_
_entity_poly.entity_id
_entity_poly.type
_entity_poly.pdbx_seq_one_letter_code
_entity_poly.pdbx_strand_id
1 'polypeptide(L)'
;MANQNANGCIADETAVFDPKPLAAVACDVVHPPIVASFNDRIRPLLDCIDKLRHLNIMQEGIQLPTIVVVGAQSSGKSSVLESLAGISLPRGQGICTRVPLVMRLQNDPNITAPNLQLEYNNKLLPVDEIGIADAIIHATDEIAGHGKGISNCPLTLVVKKKVSLI
;
A
#
# COMPACT_ATOMS: atom_id res chain seq x y z
N MET A 1 70.48 -19.99 -43.30
CA MET A 1 70.72 -19.34 -41.99
C MET A 1 69.78 -19.97 -40.96
N ALA A 2 70.12 -19.94 -39.68
CA ALA A 2 69.37 -20.64 -38.62
C ALA A 2 68.58 -19.67 -37.72
N ASN A 3 67.39 -20.10 -37.28
CA ASN A 3 66.99 -20.24 -35.86
C ASN A 3 65.60 -20.94 -35.82
N GLN A 4 65.41 -22.02 -35.06
CA GLN A 4 65.03 -22.03 -33.62
C GLN A 4 63.80 -21.12 -33.38
N ASN A 5 62.58 -21.62 -33.17
CA ASN A 5 62.09 -22.59 -32.16
C ASN A 5 60.90 -23.45 -32.71
N ALA A 6 60.58 -24.70 -32.33
CA ALA A 6 60.86 -25.61 -31.21
C ALA A 6 59.73 -25.75 -30.15
N ASN A 7 58.83 -26.75 -30.38
CA ASN A 7 57.90 -27.43 -29.44
C ASN A 7 56.80 -26.55 -28.77
N GLY A 8 55.60 -27.00 -28.38
CA GLY A 8 54.90 -28.31 -28.27
C GLY A 8 53.73 -28.10 -27.27
N CYS A 9 52.65 -28.89 -27.12
CA CYS A 9 52.22 -30.18 -27.67
C CYS A 9 50.68 -30.17 -27.91
N ILE A 10 50.03 -31.34 -28.02
CA ILE A 10 48.65 -31.54 -28.53
C ILE A 10 47.71 -32.07 -27.42
N ALA A 11 46.38 -31.89 -27.61
CA ALA A 11 45.25 -32.42 -26.82
C ALA A 11 45.02 -31.74 -25.44
N ASP A 12 43.78 -31.50 -24.95
CA ASP A 12 42.45 -31.48 -25.60
C ASP A 12 41.55 -30.42 -24.86
N GLU A 13 40.22 -30.38 -24.74
CA GLU A 13 39.09 -31.31 -24.92
C GLU A 13 37.80 -30.55 -25.32
N THR A 14 36.82 -31.21 -25.97
CA THR A 14 35.55 -30.58 -26.38
C THR A 14 34.50 -30.50 -25.26
N ALA A 15 34.35 -29.33 -24.64
CA ALA A 15 33.24 -29.05 -23.72
C ALA A 15 32.30 -27.95 -24.25
N VAL A 16 31.04 -28.31 -24.53
CA VAL A 16 29.96 -27.34 -24.83
C VAL A 16 29.57 -26.66 -23.53
N PHE A 17 29.81 -25.35 -23.42
CA PHE A 17 29.35 -24.54 -22.29
C PHE A 17 27.95 -23.98 -22.57
N ASP A 18 26.93 -24.62 -22.01
CA ASP A 18 25.61 -24.01 -21.83
C ASP A 18 25.74 -22.76 -20.93
N PRO A 19 25.38 -21.56 -21.41
CA PRO A 19 25.31 -20.38 -20.55
C PRO A 19 24.08 -20.50 -19.65
N LYS A 20 24.26 -21.10 -18.47
CA LYS A 20 23.25 -21.07 -17.40
C LYS A 20 22.81 -19.62 -17.18
N PRO A 21 21.49 -19.34 -17.08
CA PRO A 21 21.00 -17.98 -16.98
C PRO A 21 21.60 -17.30 -15.74
N LEU A 22 22.06 -16.06 -15.94
CA LEU A 22 22.66 -15.26 -14.88
C LEU A 22 21.61 -14.98 -13.80
N ALA A 23 21.62 -15.80 -12.74
CA ALA A 23 20.76 -15.61 -11.59
C ALA A 23 21.00 -14.19 -11.05
N ALA A 24 19.93 -13.40 -10.94
CA ALA A 24 20.03 -12.03 -10.47
C ALA A 24 20.70 -12.02 -9.09
N VAL A 25 21.76 -11.21 -8.95
CA VAL A 25 22.35 -10.93 -7.64
C VAL A 25 21.29 -10.19 -6.84
N ALA A 26 20.57 -10.93 -6.00
CA ALA A 26 19.81 -10.36 -4.91
C ALA A 26 20.83 -9.64 -4.01
N CYS A 27 20.85 -8.31 -4.10
CA CYS A 27 21.50 -7.50 -3.08
C CYS A 27 20.67 -7.67 -1.81
N ASP A 28 21.14 -8.53 -0.90
CA ASP A 28 20.52 -8.76 0.40
C ASP A 28 20.46 -7.43 1.17
N VAL A 29 19.31 -6.76 1.08
CA VAL A 29 19.03 -5.56 1.85
C VAL A 29 18.88 -5.99 3.30
N VAL A 30 19.96 -5.84 4.07
CA VAL A 30 20.01 -6.22 5.49
C VAL A 30 19.05 -5.35 6.29
N HIS A 31 17.79 -5.76 6.33
CA HIS A 31 16.75 -5.10 7.09
C HIS A 31 17.07 -5.17 8.59
N PRO A 32 16.84 -4.09 9.36
CA PRO A 32 16.97 -4.14 10.81
C PRO A 32 16.17 -5.32 11.40
N PRO A 33 16.65 -6.02 12.44
CA PRO A 33 16.01 -7.26 12.92
C PRO A 33 14.52 -7.14 13.27
N ILE A 34 14.08 -5.96 13.71
CA ILE A 34 12.67 -5.65 13.96
C ILE A 34 11.82 -5.58 12.67
N VAL A 35 12.40 -5.08 11.57
CA VAL A 35 11.75 -4.99 10.25
C VAL A 35 11.67 -6.38 9.60
N ALA A 36 12.73 -7.19 9.70
CA ALA A 36 12.70 -8.59 9.24
C ALA A 36 11.62 -9.39 9.97
N SER A 37 11.66 -9.42 11.31
CA SER A 37 10.66 -10.11 12.15
C SER A 37 9.21 -9.64 11.89
N PHE A 38 9.01 -8.35 11.62
CA PHE A 38 7.71 -7.81 11.21
C PHE A 38 7.29 -8.30 9.82
N ASN A 39 8.20 -8.25 8.84
CA ASN A 39 7.94 -8.70 7.46
C ASN A 39 7.55 -10.19 7.44
N ASP A 40 8.30 -11.04 8.15
CA ASP A 40 8.15 -12.49 8.11
C ASP A 40 6.90 -12.99 8.86
N ARG A 41 6.50 -12.30 9.94
CA ARG A 41 5.46 -12.79 10.86
C ARG A 41 4.17 -11.98 10.88
N ILE A 42 4.25 -10.66 10.68
CA ILE A 42 3.08 -9.77 10.82
C ILE A 42 2.41 -9.52 9.47
N ARG A 43 3.17 -9.28 8.39
CA ARG A 43 2.58 -9.07 7.05
C ARG A 43 1.70 -10.23 6.59
N PRO A 44 2.08 -11.53 6.70
CA PRO A 44 1.23 -12.62 6.24
C PRO A 44 -0.12 -12.70 6.99
N LEU A 45 -0.17 -12.24 8.24
CA LEU A 45 -1.39 -12.17 9.03
C LEU A 45 -2.27 -10.98 8.61
N LEU A 46 -1.66 -9.81 8.34
CA LEU A 46 -2.37 -8.65 7.80
C LEU A 46 -2.94 -8.94 6.40
N ASP A 47 -2.13 -9.54 5.51
CA ASP A 47 -2.54 -9.97 4.17
C ASP A 47 -3.69 -10.99 4.23
N CYS A 48 -3.70 -11.86 5.26
CA CYS A 48 -4.79 -12.81 5.49
C CYS A 48 -6.08 -12.08 5.91
N ILE A 49 -6.00 -11.18 6.90
CA ILE A 49 -7.13 -10.35 7.34
C ILE A 49 -7.71 -9.54 6.17
N ASP A 50 -6.85 -8.97 5.32
CA ASP A 50 -7.28 -8.22 4.15
C ASP A 50 -7.94 -9.13 3.10
N LYS A 51 -7.39 -10.31 2.80
CA LYS A 51 -8.05 -11.30 1.91
C LYS A 51 -9.43 -11.69 2.43
N LEU A 52 -9.56 -12.00 3.72
CA LEU A 52 -10.83 -12.31 4.37
C LEU A 52 -11.84 -11.15 4.25
N ARG A 53 -11.37 -9.89 4.33
CA ARG A 53 -12.24 -8.71 4.18
C ARG A 53 -12.78 -8.57 2.76
N HIS A 54 -11.97 -8.87 1.73
CA HIS A 54 -12.43 -8.87 0.33
C HIS A 54 -13.42 -10.02 0.02
N LEU A 55 -13.39 -11.10 0.80
CA LEU A 55 -14.38 -12.19 0.73
C LEU A 55 -15.72 -11.85 1.44
N ASN A 56 -15.91 -10.61 1.91
CA ASN A 56 -17.13 -10.11 2.55
C ASN A 56 -17.60 -10.88 3.81
N ILE A 57 -16.76 -11.71 4.44
CA ILE A 57 -17.17 -12.58 5.56
C ILE A 57 -17.68 -11.84 6.80
N MET A 58 -17.47 -10.52 6.87
CA MET A 58 -18.05 -9.64 7.90
C MET A 58 -19.57 -9.52 7.76
N GLN A 59 -20.15 -9.80 6.59
CA GLN A 59 -21.61 -9.91 6.40
C GLN A 59 -22.16 -11.23 6.94
N GLU A 60 -21.36 -12.31 6.91
CA GLU A 60 -21.62 -13.60 7.56
C GLU A 60 -21.35 -13.56 9.09
N GLY A 61 -21.25 -12.35 9.68
CA GLY A 61 -21.05 -12.14 11.11
C GLY A 61 -19.62 -12.30 11.64
N ILE A 62 -18.65 -12.69 10.80
CA ILE A 62 -17.26 -12.89 11.24
C ILE A 62 -16.54 -11.54 11.34
N GLN A 63 -16.36 -11.04 12.56
CA GLN A 63 -15.63 -9.78 12.79
C GLN A 63 -14.13 -9.92 12.52
N LEU A 64 -13.59 -9.02 11.69
CA LEU A 64 -12.17 -8.94 11.37
C LEU A 64 -11.48 -7.81 12.17
N PRO A 65 -10.21 -8.00 12.60
CA PRO A 65 -9.44 -6.96 13.26
C PRO A 65 -9.45 -5.65 12.49
N THR A 66 -9.80 -4.57 13.19
CA THR A 66 -9.98 -3.23 12.64
C THR A 66 -9.56 -2.20 13.70
N ILE A 67 -8.77 -1.20 13.31
CA ILE A 67 -8.37 -0.09 14.18
C ILE A 67 -9.39 1.05 14.01
N VAL A 68 -9.87 1.62 15.12
CA VAL A 68 -10.88 2.69 15.11
C VAL A 68 -10.34 3.92 15.84
N VAL A 69 -10.41 5.08 15.20
CA VAL A 69 -9.91 6.36 15.76
C VAL A 69 -11.08 7.20 16.28
N VAL A 70 -11.20 7.30 17.60
CA VAL A 70 -12.26 8.06 18.31
C VAL A 70 -11.67 9.15 19.20
N GLY A 71 -12.48 10.16 19.55
CA GLY A 71 -12.07 11.30 20.37
C GLY A 71 -12.86 12.58 20.06
N ALA A 72 -12.77 13.57 20.94
CA ALA A 72 -13.48 14.85 20.84
C ALA A 72 -13.17 15.64 19.55
N GLN A 73 -13.98 16.66 19.23
CA GLN A 73 -13.67 17.58 18.13
C GLN A 73 -12.29 18.23 18.35
N SER A 74 -11.55 18.46 17.28
CA SER A 74 -10.16 18.98 17.31
C SER A 74 -9.09 18.10 17.99
N SER A 75 -9.40 16.89 18.46
CA SER A 75 -8.44 16.00 19.17
C SER A 75 -7.39 15.32 18.27
N GLY A 76 -6.91 15.98 17.21
CA GLY A 76 -5.83 15.47 16.34
C GLY A 76 -6.15 14.25 15.46
N LYS A 77 -7.36 13.67 15.53
CA LYS A 77 -7.74 12.43 14.80
C LYS A 77 -7.37 12.42 13.33
N SER A 78 -7.74 13.49 12.61
CA SER A 78 -7.41 13.64 11.19
C SER A 78 -5.91 13.61 10.98
N SER A 79 -5.13 14.29 11.82
CA SER A 79 -3.67 14.37 11.69
C SER A 79 -2.92 13.08 12.02
N VAL A 80 -3.50 12.18 12.82
CA VAL A 80 -3.00 10.80 12.92
C VAL A 80 -3.21 10.06 11.59
N LEU A 81 -4.41 10.16 10.99
CA LEU A 81 -4.73 9.52 9.71
C LEU A 81 -3.95 10.12 8.52
N GLU A 82 -3.81 11.45 8.45
CA GLU A 82 -2.98 12.18 7.49
C GLU A 82 -1.52 11.69 7.56
N SER A 83 -0.99 11.50 8.78
CA SER A 83 0.39 11.03 9.00
C SER A 83 0.59 9.56 8.64
N LEU A 84 -0.42 8.70 8.86
CA LEU A 84 -0.36 7.27 8.51
C LEU A 84 -0.52 7.02 7.00
N ALA A 85 -1.37 7.81 6.32
CA ALA A 85 -1.61 7.69 4.88
C ALA A 85 -0.64 8.52 4.02
N GLY A 86 -0.01 9.55 4.61
CA GLY A 86 0.79 10.53 3.88
C GLY A 86 -0.04 11.35 2.89
N ILE A 87 -1.22 11.80 3.28
CA ILE A 87 -2.16 12.59 2.46
C ILE A 87 -2.81 13.69 3.30
N SER A 88 -3.36 14.72 2.67
CA SER A 88 -4.20 15.73 3.34
C SER A 88 -5.64 15.24 3.48
N LEU A 89 -6.26 15.43 4.64
CA LEU A 89 -7.69 15.19 4.86
C LEU A 89 -8.46 16.52 4.95
N PRO A 90 -9.80 16.53 4.79
CA PRO A 90 -10.59 17.74 4.92
C PRO A 90 -10.40 18.44 6.27
N ARG A 91 -10.12 19.75 6.20
CA ARG A 91 -9.97 20.66 7.34
C ARG A 91 -10.92 21.83 7.17
N GLY A 92 -11.64 22.21 8.23
CA GLY A 92 -12.63 23.28 8.17
C GLY A 92 -13.24 23.61 9.52
N GLN A 93 -14.08 24.65 9.55
CA GLN A 93 -14.79 25.07 10.76
C GLN A 93 -16.06 24.23 10.98
N GLY A 94 -16.14 23.52 12.11
CA GLY A 94 -17.27 22.67 12.47
C GLY A 94 -16.95 21.17 12.41
N ILE A 95 -17.95 20.36 12.03
CA ILE A 95 -17.85 18.89 12.01
C ILE A 95 -17.26 18.40 10.67
N CYS A 96 -15.93 18.24 10.60
CA CYS A 96 -15.25 17.68 9.41
C CYS A 96 -15.62 16.22 9.10
N THR A 97 -16.04 15.44 10.11
CA THR A 97 -16.41 14.02 9.93
C THR A 97 -17.93 13.88 10.04
N ARG A 98 -18.60 13.80 8.89
CA ARG A 98 -20.07 13.65 8.78
C ARG A 98 -20.52 12.27 8.26
N VAL A 99 -19.56 11.44 7.86
CA VAL A 99 -19.71 10.03 7.46
C VAL A 99 -18.57 9.22 8.09
N PRO A 100 -18.76 7.91 8.35
CA PRO A 100 -17.65 7.03 8.72
C PRO A 100 -16.63 6.95 7.58
N LEU A 101 -15.41 7.46 7.80
CA LEU A 101 -14.29 7.33 6.86
C LEU A 101 -13.56 6.01 7.11
N VAL A 102 -13.64 5.07 6.17
CA VAL A 102 -12.96 3.76 6.22
C VAL A 102 -11.67 3.85 5.41
N MET A 103 -10.53 3.93 6.07
CA MET A 103 -9.22 4.03 5.41
C MET A 103 -8.60 2.63 5.21
N ARG A 104 -8.27 2.27 3.96
CA ARG A 104 -7.53 1.05 3.61
C ARG A 104 -6.16 1.43 3.04
N LEU A 105 -5.10 1.23 3.83
CA LEU A 105 -3.72 1.45 3.39
C LEU A 105 -3.17 0.15 2.79
N GLN A 106 -2.74 0.18 1.53
CA GLN A 106 -2.28 -1.00 0.80
C GLN A 106 -0.85 -0.78 0.29
N ASN A 107 0.04 -1.75 0.56
CA ASN A 107 1.39 -1.75 0.00
C ASN A 107 1.39 -2.49 -1.34
N ASP A 108 1.71 -1.77 -2.43
CA ASP A 108 1.95 -2.37 -3.74
C ASP A 108 3.40 -2.08 -4.18
N PRO A 109 4.27 -3.09 -4.33
CA PRO A 109 5.66 -2.89 -4.75
C PRO A 109 5.80 -2.56 -6.25
N ASN A 110 4.73 -2.76 -7.04
CA ASN A 110 4.75 -2.66 -8.50
C ASN A 110 4.40 -1.25 -9.02
N ILE A 111 3.71 -0.44 -8.23
CA ILE A 111 3.34 0.93 -8.63
C ILE A 111 4.54 1.89 -8.51
N THR A 112 4.64 2.81 -9.48
CA THR A 112 5.67 3.86 -9.54
C THR A 112 5.24 5.17 -8.87
N ALA A 113 3.94 5.36 -8.66
CA ALA A 113 3.34 6.53 -8.00
C ALA A 113 2.15 6.08 -7.12
N PRO A 114 1.76 6.86 -6.10
CA PRO A 114 0.55 6.59 -5.31
C PRO A 114 -0.71 6.47 -6.16
N ASN A 115 -1.61 5.56 -5.77
CA ASN A 115 -2.95 5.44 -6.35
C ASN A 115 -3.99 5.56 -5.23
N LEU A 116 -4.80 6.62 -5.28
CA LEU A 116 -5.87 6.89 -4.32
C LEU A 116 -7.23 6.65 -4.98
N GLN A 117 -8.18 6.13 -4.22
CA GLN A 117 -9.50 5.76 -4.72
C GLN A 117 -10.55 5.88 -3.62
N LEU A 118 -11.65 6.57 -3.91
CA LEU A 118 -12.83 6.63 -3.06
C LEU A 118 -13.87 5.59 -3.50
N GLU A 119 -14.43 4.85 -2.54
CA GLU A 119 -15.53 3.89 -2.75
C GLU A 119 -16.73 4.30 -1.88
N TYR A 120 -17.86 4.61 -2.52
CA TYR A 120 -19.12 5.00 -1.86
C TYR A 120 -20.29 4.91 -2.86
N ASN A 121 -21.53 4.68 -2.42
CA ASN A 121 -22.71 4.66 -3.30
C ASN A 121 -22.56 3.77 -4.57
N ASN A 122 -21.84 2.64 -4.47
CA ASN A 122 -21.42 1.77 -5.58
C ASN A 122 -20.56 2.44 -6.68
N LYS A 123 -20.06 3.66 -6.44
CA LYS A 123 -19.08 4.37 -7.26
C LYS A 123 -17.66 4.00 -6.85
N LEU A 124 -16.78 3.99 -7.84
CA LEU A 124 -15.33 3.90 -7.68
C LEU A 124 -14.72 5.14 -8.34
N LEU A 125 -14.22 6.08 -7.53
CA LEU A 125 -13.67 7.35 -7.99
C LEU A 125 -12.15 7.37 -7.76
N PRO A 126 -11.31 7.23 -8.80
CA PRO A 126 -9.88 7.49 -8.70
C PRO A 126 -9.64 8.96 -8.36
N VAL A 127 -8.65 9.24 -7.50
CA VAL A 127 -8.25 10.60 -7.12
C VAL A 127 -6.72 10.70 -7.06
N ASP A 128 -6.19 11.89 -7.20
CA ASP A 128 -4.79 12.24 -6.95
C ASP A 128 -4.57 12.73 -5.49
N GLU A 129 -3.32 12.93 -5.09
CA GLU A 129 -2.99 13.34 -3.71
C GLU A 129 -3.29 14.82 -3.41
N ILE A 130 -3.53 15.65 -4.41
CA ILE A 130 -3.85 17.08 -4.26
C ILE A 130 -5.37 17.25 -4.15
N GLY A 131 -6.12 16.65 -5.09
CA GLY A 131 -7.59 16.71 -5.13
C GLY A 131 -8.32 15.89 -4.05
N ILE A 132 -7.62 15.03 -3.29
CA ILE A 132 -8.26 14.10 -2.35
C ILE A 132 -9.09 14.79 -1.26
N ALA A 133 -8.67 15.95 -0.73
CA ALA A 133 -9.42 16.65 0.29
C ALA A 133 -10.79 17.13 -0.23
N ASP A 134 -10.82 17.76 -1.40
CA ASP A 134 -12.05 18.24 -2.03
C ASP A 134 -12.94 17.08 -2.50
N ALA A 135 -12.35 15.99 -3.02
CA ALA A 135 -13.08 14.79 -3.38
C ALA A 135 -13.78 14.13 -2.18
N ILE A 136 -13.14 14.10 -1.00
CA ILE A 136 -13.79 13.62 0.24
C ILE A 136 -14.93 14.56 0.66
N ILE A 137 -14.77 15.88 0.52
CA ILE A 137 -15.83 16.86 0.82
C ILE A 137 -17.04 16.62 -0.10
N HIS A 138 -16.82 16.53 -1.42
CA HIS A 138 -17.89 16.27 -2.38
C HIS A 138 -18.59 14.93 -2.16
N ALA A 139 -17.84 13.86 -1.90
CA ALA A 139 -18.43 12.55 -1.56
C ALA A 139 -19.23 12.61 -0.24
N THR A 140 -18.74 13.32 0.77
CA THR A 140 -19.43 13.52 2.05
C THR A 140 -20.75 14.27 1.88
N ASP A 141 -20.79 15.31 1.05
CA ASP A 141 -22.00 16.06 0.74
C ASP A 141 -23.01 15.23 -0.09
N GLU A 142 -22.55 14.34 -0.97
CA GLU A 142 -23.43 13.41 -1.68
C GLU A 142 -24.05 12.37 -0.72
N ILE A 143 -23.30 11.85 0.24
CA ILE A 143 -23.74 10.77 1.15
C ILE A 143 -24.59 11.30 2.32
N ALA A 144 -24.33 12.53 2.79
CA ALA A 144 -24.93 13.10 4.00
C ALA A 144 -25.70 14.42 3.76
N GLY A 145 -25.96 14.78 2.50
CA GLY A 145 -26.58 16.05 2.10
C GLY A 145 -25.68 17.26 2.35
N HIS A 146 -26.21 18.48 2.18
CA HIS A 146 -25.44 19.70 2.44
C HIS A 146 -25.46 20.13 3.92
N GLY A 147 -24.45 20.90 4.33
CA GLY A 147 -24.42 21.58 5.63
C GLY A 147 -23.95 20.69 6.78
N LYS A 148 -24.86 20.32 7.69
CA LYS A 148 -24.54 19.61 8.94
C LYS A 148 -25.19 18.22 9.07
N GLY A 149 -25.78 17.69 7.99
CA GLY A 149 -26.33 16.33 7.97
C GLY A 149 -25.26 15.27 8.26
N ILE A 150 -25.62 14.21 8.97
CA ILE A 150 -24.73 13.08 9.29
C ILE A 150 -25.37 11.81 8.70
N SER A 151 -24.55 10.95 8.10
CA SER A 151 -25.01 9.67 7.52
C SER A 151 -24.15 8.52 8.01
N ASN A 152 -24.78 7.37 8.26
CA ASN A 152 -24.09 6.15 8.68
C ASN A 152 -23.53 5.34 7.49
N CYS A 153 -23.81 5.76 6.26
CA CYS A 153 -23.21 5.15 5.07
C CYS A 153 -21.71 5.49 5.02
N PRO A 154 -20.80 4.50 4.95
CA PRO A 154 -19.37 4.74 5.01
C PRO A 154 -18.81 5.26 3.67
N LEU A 155 -17.86 6.19 3.76
CA LEU A 155 -16.98 6.57 2.65
C LEU A 155 -15.68 5.78 2.81
N THR A 156 -15.35 4.91 1.87
CA THR A 156 -14.05 4.22 1.88
C THR A 156 -13.02 5.03 1.11
N LEU A 157 -11.80 5.13 1.66
CA LEU A 157 -10.61 5.63 0.98
C LEU A 157 -9.54 4.55 0.93
N VAL A 158 -9.25 4.05 -0.27
CA VAL A 158 -8.14 3.15 -0.55
C VAL A 158 -6.92 3.98 -0.93
N VAL A 159 -5.79 3.76 -0.27
CA VAL A 159 -4.50 4.40 -0.55
C VAL A 159 -3.48 3.31 -0.85
N LYS A 160 -3.20 3.09 -2.13
CA LYS A 160 -2.15 2.19 -2.59
C LYS A 160 -0.86 2.99 -2.73
N LYS A 161 0.18 2.60 -1.98
CA LYS A 161 1.51 3.20 -2.03
C LYS A 161 2.57 2.11 -2.06
N LYS A 162 3.68 2.37 -2.74
CA LYS A 162 4.90 1.59 -2.58
C LYS A 162 5.55 2.02 -1.26
N VAL A 163 5.66 1.11 -0.29
CA VAL A 163 6.41 1.40 0.93
C VAL A 163 7.90 1.36 0.59
N SER A 164 8.46 2.55 0.34
CA SER A 164 9.91 2.76 0.46
C SER A 164 10.31 2.45 1.90
N LEU A 165 11.15 1.43 2.08
CA LEU A 165 11.76 1.16 3.38
C LEU A 165 12.77 2.26 3.72
N ILE A 166 12.80 2.61 5.01
CA ILE A 166 13.73 3.57 5.62
C ILE A 166 14.99 2.84 6.07
#